data_AF-A0A932V496-F1
#
_entry.id   AF-A0A932V496-F1
#
_cell.length_a   1.000
_cell.length_b   1.000
_cell.length_c   1.000
_cell.angle_alpha   90.00
_cell.angle_beta   90.00
_cell.angle_gamma   90.00
#
_symmetry.space_group_name_H-M   'P 1'
#
loop_
_entity.id
_entity.type
_entity.pdbx_description
1 polymer ?
#
loop_
_entity_poly.entity_id
_entity_poly.type
_entity_poly.pdbx_seq_one_letter_code
_entity_poly.pdbx_strand_id
1 'polypeptide(L)'
;MTQKMALKRNHHYLKLGLVVVFLTLVIGYAQAQSKGLPTPSPQELAQVRHQAESGDPRAMFQFLKKSRNLSNEEYRRWLSKSAELGYGPSLFRLAKEEVPAIAPTGTKLMLAPRIVSHKDRIQQAHEHLLSWAKEGDVESMYVLGAEYRTFSNLDISKNNEGIYWLRRAAQAGHPDAPLNLALALFESGDSISERTEGFELVKKQALSGNCISLHLICRAYIYGESKIGLPRDKAKAQEWIDLLAKYCGDDETAIYPIHSRQTK
;
A
#
# COMPACT_ATOMS: atom_id res chain seq x y z
N MET A 1 -22.75 24.69 -28.58
CA MET A 1 -22.94 23.68 -27.51
C MET A 1 -21.86 22.58 -27.47
N THR A 2 -20.90 22.54 -28.39
CA THR A 2 -19.95 21.41 -28.57
C THR A 2 -18.64 21.51 -27.79
N GLN A 3 -18.14 22.72 -27.48
CA GLN A 3 -16.86 22.90 -26.76
C GLN A 3 -16.90 22.52 -25.27
N LYS A 4 -18.00 22.83 -24.56
CA LYS A 4 -18.18 22.43 -23.14
C LYS A 4 -18.33 20.92 -22.95
N MET A 5 -18.89 20.22 -23.94
CA MET A 5 -18.99 18.75 -23.91
C MET A 5 -17.65 18.08 -24.21
N ALA A 6 -16.83 18.63 -25.11
CA ALA A 6 -15.48 18.14 -25.38
C ALA A 6 -14.53 18.32 -24.16
N LEU A 7 -14.62 19.45 -23.44
CA LEU A 7 -13.83 19.65 -22.22
C LEU A 7 -14.22 18.68 -21.09
N LYS A 8 -15.53 18.42 -20.89
CA LYS A 8 -15.99 17.44 -19.90
C LYS A 8 -15.56 16.01 -20.25
N ARG A 9 -15.57 15.63 -21.53
CA ARG A 9 -15.09 14.33 -22.00
C ARG A 9 -13.58 14.17 -21.77
N ASN A 10 -12.77 15.19 -22.09
CA ASN A 10 -11.31 15.16 -21.83
C ASN A 10 -10.98 15.08 -20.33
N HIS A 11 -11.74 15.76 -19.47
CA HIS A 11 -11.58 15.61 -18.01
C HIS A 11 -11.91 14.20 -17.51
N HIS A 12 -12.89 13.53 -18.15
CA HIS A 12 -13.26 12.17 -17.80
C HIS A 12 -12.20 11.14 -18.25
N TYR A 13 -11.62 11.32 -19.43
CA TYR A 13 -10.49 10.50 -19.92
C TYR A 13 -9.19 10.77 -19.16
N LEU A 14 -8.94 12.00 -18.67
CA LEU A 14 -7.81 12.26 -17.75
C LEU A 14 -7.99 11.52 -16.42
N LYS A 15 -9.21 11.50 -15.86
CA LYS A 15 -9.50 10.76 -14.62
C LYS A 15 -9.42 9.24 -14.82
N LEU A 16 -9.94 8.70 -15.93
CA LEU A 16 -9.80 7.27 -16.25
C LEU A 16 -8.35 6.88 -16.59
N GLY A 17 -7.62 7.74 -17.30
CA GLY A 17 -6.19 7.55 -17.59
C GLY A 17 -5.36 7.55 -16.31
N LEU A 18 -5.68 8.42 -15.35
CA LEU A 18 -5.09 8.41 -14.01
C LEU A 18 -5.32 7.08 -13.28
N VAL A 19 -6.55 6.54 -13.33
CA VAL A 19 -6.90 5.26 -12.66
C VAL A 19 -6.23 4.05 -13.31
N VAL A 20 -6.15 3.99 -14.64
CA VAL A 20 -5.52 2.87 -15.38
C VAL A 20 -3.99 2.88 -15.24
N VAL A 21 -3.37 4.08 -15.24
CA VAL A 21 -1.95 4.23 -14.93
C VAL A 21 -1.66 3.94 -13.45
N PHE A 22 -2.60 4.21 -12.55
CA PHE A 22 -2.47 3.87 -11.13
C PHE A 22 -2.54 2.36 -10.88
N LEU A 23 -3.45 1.64 -11.54
CA LEU A 23 -3.50 0.17 -11.46
C LEU A 23 -2.23 -0.47 -12.02
N THR A 24 -1.67 0.05 -13.12
CA THR A 24 -0.42 -0.49 -13.69
C THR A 24 0.81 -0.12 -12.88
N LEU A 25 0.88 1.08 -12.28
CA LEU A 25 1.94 1.46 -11.35
C LEU A 25 1.85 0.70 -10.03
N VAL A 26 0.66 0.50 -9.47
CA VAL A 26 0.45 -0.26 -8.23
C VAL A 26 0.72 -1.75 -8.44
N ILE A 27 0.32 -2.34 -9.57
CA ILE A 27 0.61 -3.74 -9.91
C ILE A 27 2.09 -3.93 -10.25
N GLY A 28 2.68 -3.03 -11.05
CA GLY A 28 4.12 -3.03 -11.35
C GLY A 28 4.99 -2.80 -10.10
N TYR A 29 4.47 -2.05 -9.12
CA TYR A 29 5.16 -1.80 -7.85
C TYR A 29 4.92 -2.84 -6.78
N ALA A 30 3.79 -3.55 -6.73
CA ALA A 30 3.67 -4.75 -5.91
C ALA A 30 4.76 -5.78 -6.30
N GLN A 31 5.12 -5.83 -7.59
CA GLN A 31 6.28 -6.58 -8.07
C GLN A 31 7.62 -5.91 -7.73
N ALA A 32 7.73 -4.57 -7.73
CA ALA A 32 8.95 -3.83 -7.39
C ALA A 32 9.26 -3.73 -5.88
N GLN A 33 8.26 -3.74 -4.98
CA GLN A 33 8.45 -3.81 -3.52
C GLN A 33 9.18 -5.09 -3.12
N SER A 34 9.01 -6.18 -3.87
CA SER A 34 9.81 -7.39 -3.68
C SER A 34 11.30 -7.19 -3.98
N LYS A 35 11.66 -6.20 -4.82
CA LYS A 35 13.02 -5.96 -5.32
C LYS A 35 13.78 -4.86 -4.58
N GLY A 36 13.09 -3.84 -4.04
CA GLY A 36 13.73 -2.66 -3.42
C GLY A 36 13.85 -2.66 -1.90
N LEU A 37 13.22 -3.61 -1.18
CA LEU A 37 13.47 -3.76 0.26
C LEU A 37 14.90 -4.27 0.48
N PRO A 38 15.63 -3.75 1.51
CA PRO A 38 16.84 -4.42 1.98
C PRO A 38 16.52 -5.89 2.14
N THR A 39 17.28 -6.76 1.48
CA THR A 39 17.16 -8.19 1.73
C THR A 39 17.47 -8.37 3.20
N PRO A 40 16.55 -8.96 3.99
CA PRO A 40 16.84 -9.21 5.39
C PRO A 40 18.12 -10.04 5.43
N SER A 41 19.06 -9.66 6.28
CA SER A 41 20.29 -10.41 6.41
C SER A 41 19.95 -11.87 6.80
N PRO A 42 20.80 -12.85 6.45
CA PRO A 42 20.57 -14.24 6.87
C PRO A 42 20.36 -14.36 8.40
N GLN A 43 21.01 -13.49 9.18
CA GLN A 43 20.87 -13.43 10.64
C GLN A 43 19.50 -12.90 11.06
N GLU A 44 19.01 -11.80 10.46
CA GLU A 44 17.69 -11.26 10.75
C GLU A 44 16.58 -12.26 10.39
N LEU A 45 16.73 -12.94 9.25
CA LEU A 45 15.77 -13.96 8.83
C LEU A 45 15.79 -15.15 9.78
N ALA A 46 16.96 -15.60 10.23
CA ALA A 46 17.10 -16.66 11.21
C ALA A 46 16.51 -16.27 12.57
N GLN A 47 16.69 -15.03 13.02
CA GLN A 47 16.12 -14.53 14.27
C GLN A 47 14.59 -14.50 14.22
N VAL A 48 14.01 -13.95 13.14
CA VAL A 48 12.55 -13.91 12.96
C VAL A 48 12.00 -15.32 12.83
N ARG A 49 12.70 -16.22 12.15
CA ARG A 49 12.34 -17.64 12.08
C ARG A 49 12.33 -18.30 13.45
N HIS A 50 13.37 -18.09 14.26
CA HIS A 50 13.43 -18.65 15.62
C HIS A 50 12.26 -18.14 16.49
N GLN A 51 11.92 -16.86 16.38
CA GLN A 51 10.75 -16.30 17.07
C GLN A 51 9.45 -16.93 16.56
N ALA A 52 9.29 -17.10 15.25
CA ALA A 52 8.14 -17.79 14.68
C ALA A 52 8.04 -19.25 15.17
N GLU A 53 9.17 -19.95 15.28
CA GLU A 53 9.25 -21.32 15.80
C GLU A 53 8.94 -21.41 17.31
N SER A 54 9.17 -20.34 18.07
CA SER A 54 8.78 -20.25 19.49
C SER A 54 7.27 -20.10 19.73
N GLY A 55 6.47 -19.90 18.68
CA GLY A 55 5.02 -19.82 18.77
C GLY A 55 4.44 -18.40 18.79
N ASP A 56 5.22 -17.36 18.50
CA ASP A 56 4.69 -16.00 18.38
C ASP A 56 3.97 -15.81 17.02
N PRO A 57 2.63 -15.61 17.00
CA PRO A 57 1.89 -15.40 15.77
C PRO A 57 2.38 -14.20 14.94
N ARG A 58 2.79 -13.11 15.60
CA ARG A 58 3.31 -11.92 14.90
C ARG A 58 4.59 -12.27 14.17
N ALA A 59 5.50 -12.97 14.84
CA ALA A 59 6.75 -13.42 14.24
C ALA A 59 6.53 -14.38 13.07
N MET A 60 5.53 -15.28 13.16
CA MET A 60 5.15 -16.15 12.04
C MET A 60 4.75 -15.35 10.80
N PHE A 61 3.90 -14.34 10.96
CA PHE A 61 3.48 -13.49 9.85
C PHE A 61 4.62 -12.59 9.33
N GLN A 62 5.48 -12.08 10.23
CA GLN A 62 6.65 -11.32 9.82
C GLN A 62 7.66 -12.19 9.04
N PHE A 63 7.84 -13.44 9.45
CA PHE A 63 8.67 -14.41 8.73
C PHE A 63 8.16 -14.61 7.30
N LEU A 64 6.83 -14.76 7.13
CA LEU A 64 6.20 -14.86 5.81
C LEU A 64 6.49 -13.65 4.92
N LYS A 65 6.33 -12.42 5.47
CA LYS A 65 6.56 -11.18 4.71
C LYS A 65 8.03 -11.03 4.29
N LYS A 66 8.96 -11.45 5.15
CA LYS A 66 10.41 -11.30 4.91
C LYS A 66 11.00 -12.39 4.00
N SER A 67 10.37 -13.55 3.93
CA SER A 67 10.90 -14.69 3.18
C SER A 67 10.50 -14.64 1.70
N ARG A 68 11.47 -14.44 0.80
CA ARG A 68 11.23 -14.30 -0.64
C ARG A 68 11.02 -15.63 -1.39
N ASN A 69 11.53 -16.73 -0.84
CA ASN A 69 11.62 -18.03 -1.53
C ASN A 69 10.91 -19.17 -0.78
N LEU A 70 9.81 -18.87 -0.08
CA LEU A 70 9.01 -19.94 0.52
C LEU A 70 8.29 -20.73 -0.57
N SER A 71 8.28 -22.05 -0.44
CA SER A 71 7.34 -22.86 -1.20
C SER A 71 5.90 -22.47 -0.84
N ASN A 72 4.97 -22.67 -1.77
CA ASN A 72 3.54 -22.41 -1.51
C ASN A 72 3.02 -23.19 -0.29
N GLU A 73 3.57 -24.39 -0.05
CA GLU A 73 3.22 -25.22 1.11
C GLU A 73 3.72 -24.61 2.43
N GLU A 74 4.97 -24.16 2.49
CA GLU A 74 5.53 -23.50 3.67
C GLU A 74 4.83 -22.17 3.96
N TYR A 75 4.56 -21.38 2.92
CA TYR A 75 3.80 -20.14 3.04
C TYR A 75 2.43 -20.40 3.68
N ARG A 76 1.67 -21.36 3.15
CA ARG A 76 0.36 -21.74 3.70
C ARG A 76 0.48 -22.27 5.12
N ARG A 77 1.48 -23.11 5.40
CA ARG A 77 1.68 -23.69 6.73
C ARG A 77 1.91 -22.61 7.80
N TRP A 78 2.81 -21.66 7.54
CA TRP A 78 3.07 -20.57 8.48
C TRP A 78 1.87 -19.64 8.63
N LEU A 79 1.17 -19.35 7.53
CA LEU A 79 -0.02 -18.49 7.55
C LEU A 79 -1.15 -19.13 8.35
N SER A 80 -1.39 -20.44 8.15
CA SER A 80 -2.37 -21.21 8.92
C SER A 80 -2.00 -21.28 10.40
N LYS A 81 -0.76 -21.60 10.77
CA LYS A 81 -0.33 -21.62 12.18
C LYS A 81 -0.55 -20.28 12.89
N SER A 82 -0.18 -19.18 12.22
CA SER A 82 -0.38 -17.83 12.74
C SER A 82 -1.87 -17.50 12.93
N ALA A 83 -2.70 -17.88 11.95
CA ALA A 83 -4.15 -17.70 12.02
C ALA A 83 -4.80 -18.57 13.11
N GLU A 84 -4.35 -19.80 13.32
CA GLU A 84 -4.78 -20.71 14.40
C GLU A 84 -4.55 -20.12 15.79
N LEU A 85 -3.52 -19.29 15.94
CA LEU A 85 -3.26 -18.53 17.15
C LEU A 85 -4.08 -17.22 17.24
N GLY A 86 -5.01 -17.00 16.31
CA GLY A 86 -5.93 -15.87 16.32
C GLY A 86 -5.35 -14.57 15.75
N TYR A 87 -4.23 -14.61 15.02
CA TYR A 87 -3.60 -13.39 14.52
C TYR A 87 -4.41 -12.72 13.41
N GLY A 88 -4.83 -11.49 13.66
CA GLY A 88 -5.72 -10.72 12.78
C GLY A 88 -5.25 -10.64 11.32
N PRO A 89 -4.01 -10.22 11.04
CA PRO A 89 -3.48 -10.14 9.66
C PRO A 89 -3.47 -11.48 8.93
N SER A 90 -3.21 -12.58 9.64
CA SER A 90 -3.20 -13.92 9.04
C SER A 90 -4.60 -14.43 8.75
N LEU A 91 -5.53 -14.26 9.69
CA LEU A 91 -6.95 -14.56 9.49
C LEU A 91 -7.52 -13.78 8.30
N PHE A 92 -7.23 -12.48 8.24
CA PHE A 92 -7.73 -11.61 7.18
C PHE A 92 -7.18 -12.01 5.82
N ARG A 93 -5.90 -12.36 5.75
CA ARG A 93 -5.29 -12.85 4.51
C ARG A 93 -5.88 -14.18 4.04
N LEU A 94 -6.02 -15.16 4.94
CA LEU A 94 -6.64 -16.46 4.60
C LEU A 94 -8.08 -16.29 4.13
N ALA A 95 -8.85 -15.42 4.79
CA ALA A 95 -10.23 -15.15 4.41
C ALA A 95 -10.34 -14.60 2.98
N LYS A 96 -9.38 -13.76 2.55
CA LYS A 96 -9.36 -13.16 1.21
C LYS A 96 -8.77 -14.05 0.11
N GLU A 97 -7.79 -14.90 0.43
CA GLU A 97 -7.13 -15.76 -0.58
C GLU A 97 -7.98 -16.95 -1.03
N GLU A 98 -9.16 -17.19 -0.43
CA GLU A 98 -9.99 -18.40 -0.61
C GLU A 98 -9.23 -19.73 -0.44
N VAL A 99 -8.05 -19.70 0.18
CA VAL A 99 -7.23 -20.88 0.39
C VAL A 99 -7.92 -21.77 1.41
N PRO A 100 -8.38 -22.98 1.07
CA PRO A 100 -8.74 -23.94 2.09
C PRO A 100 -7.49 -24.17 2.92
N ALA A 101 -7.52 -23.83 4.21
CA ALA A 101 -6.45 -24.15 5.13
C ALA A 101 -6.10 -25.63 4.93
N ILE A 102 -4.81 -25.96 4.76
CA ILE A 102 -4.36 -27.35 4.81
C ILE A 102 -4.60 -27.76 6.25
N ALA A 103 -5.79 -28.28 6.56
CA ALA A 103 -6.21 -28.52 7.92
C ALA A 103 -5.22 -29.50 8.58
N PRO A 104 -4.39 -29.05 9.54
CA PRO A 104 -3.74 -29.99 10.41
C PRO A 104 -4.81 -30.41 11.43
N THR A 105 -4.92 -31.72 11.60
CA THR A 105 -5.84 -32.41 12.49
C THR A 105 -5.95 -31.69 13.85
N GLY A 106 -7.08 -31.03 14.11
CA GLY A 106 -7.38 -30.43 15.42
C GLY A 106 -7.76 -28.95 15.45
N THR A 107 -7.88 -28.26 14.31
CA THR A 107 -8.34 -26.86 14.30
C THR A 107 -9.80 -26.71 14.69
N LYS A 108 -10.01 -26.46 15.98
CA LYS A 108 -11.22 -25.84 16.53
C LYS A 108 -11.23 -24.33 16.26
N LEU A 109 -10.65 -23.87 15.15
CA LEU A 109 -10.72 -22.48 14.75
C LEU A 109 -11.89 -22.28 13.78
N MET A 110 -12.71 -21.29 14.12
CA MET A 110 -14.03 -20.96 13.59
C MET A 110 -14.04 -20.47 12.13
N LEU A 111 -13.41 -21.21 11.21
CA LEU A 111 -13.62 -21.05 9.77
C LEU A 111 -14.00 -22.41 9.21
N ALA A 112 -15.12 -22.95 9.71
CA ALA A 112 -15.71 -24.16 9.15
C ALA A 112 -15.95 -23.93 7.64
N PRO A 113 -15.28 -24.66 6.72
CA PRO A 113 -15.30 -24.33 5.30
C PRO A 113 -16.67 -24.53 4.62
N ARG A 114 -17.69 -25.02 5.36
CA ARG A 114 -18.96 -25.49 4.79
C ARG A 114 -20.24 -24.84 5.32
N ILE A 115 -20.19 -24.00 6.36
CA ILE A 115 -21.40 -23.43 7.00
C ILE A 115 -21.41 -21.89 7.00
N VAL A 116 -20.25 -21.25 6.99
CA VAL A 116 -20.11 -19.78 7.06
C VAL A 116 -19.84 -19.21 5.67
N SER A 117 -20.62 -18.22 5.24
CA SER A 117 -20.45 -17.61 3.92
C SER A 117 -19.08 -16.93 3.79
N HIS A 118 -18.55 -16.80 2.57
CA HIS A 118 -17.28 -16.11 2.34
C HIS A 118 -17.27 -14.68 2.92
N LYS A 119 -18.40 -13.97 2.81
CA LYS A 119 -18.59 -12.63 3.36
C LYS A 119 -18.47 -12.62 4.89
N ASP A 120 -19.06 -13.60 5.56
CA ASP A 120 -19.02 -13.69 7.03
C ASP A 120 -17.62 -14.03 7.54
N ARG A 121 -16.85 -14.84 6.78
CA ARG A 121 -15.44 -15.12 7.10
C ARG A 121 -14.58 -13.87 7.04
N ILE A 122 -14.75 -13.05 6.01
CA ILE A 122 -14.04 -11.76 5.88
C ILE A 122 -14.44 -10.83 7.03
N GLN A 123 -15.72 -10.78 7.38
CA GLN A 123 -16.21 -9.95 8.48
C GLN A 123 -15.61 -10.36 9.83
N GLN A 124 -15.61 -11.65 10.16
CA GLN A 124 -14.98 -12.16 11.38
C GLN A 124 -13.47 -11.86 11.40
N ALA A 125 -12.78 -12.11 10.28
CA ALA A 125 -11.36 -11.81 10.18
C ALA A 125 -11.05 -10.31 10.34
N HIS A 126 -11.95 -9.44 9.85
CA HIS A 126 -11.87 -8.00 10.05
C HIS A 126 -12.04 -7.61 11.53
N GLU A 127 -12.95 -8.25 12.27
CA GLU A 127 -13.12 -8.02 13.71
C GLU A 127 -11.87 -8.39 14.51
N HIS A 128 -11.25 -9.53 14.19
CA HIS A 128 -9.96 -9.89 14.77
C HIS A 128 -8.90 -8.83 14.44
N LEU A 129 -8.77 -8.45 13.16
CA LEU A 129 -7.82 -7.43 12.72
C LEU A 129 -8.03 -6.09 13.47
N LEU A 130 -9.28 -5.69 13.68
CA LEU A 130 -9.64 -4.51 14.46
C LEU A 130 -9.24 -4.63 15.94
N SER A 131 -9.41 -5.80 16.56
CA SER A 131 -8.98 -6.05 17.93
C SER A 131 -7.48 -5.85 18.08
N TRP A 132 -6.68 -6.51 17.25
CA TRP A 132 -5.22 -6.40 17.27
C TRP A 132 -4.75 -4.96 17.02
N ALA A 133 -5.36 -4.24 16.08
CA ALA A 133 -5.02 -2.84 15.82
C ALA A 133 -5.34 -1.93 17.02
N LYS A 134 -6.45 -2.18 17.73
CA LYS A 134 -6.80 -1.44 18.96
C LYS A 134 -5.80 -1.69 20.08
N GLU A 135 -5.24 -2.89 20.16
CA GLU A 135 -4.19 -3.28 21.12
C GLU A 135 -2.81 -2.72 20.78
N GLY A 136 -2.65 -2.01 19.66
CA GLY A 136 -1.37 -1.40 19.28
C GLY A 136 -0.59 -2.18 18.23
N ASP A 137 -1.14 -3.27 17.67
CA ASP A 137 -0.45 -4.05 16.65
C ASP A 137 -0.29 -3.24 15.35
N VAL A 138 0.96 -2.87 15.07
CA VAL A 138 1.35 -1.95 13.98
C VAL A 138 1.00 -2.51 12.61
N GLU A 139 1.17 -3.82 12.43
CA GLU A 139 0.81 -4.51 11.18
C GLU A 139 -0.70 -4.51 10.97
N SER A 140 -1.48 -4.78 12.02
CA SER A 140 -2.94 -4.77 11.95
C SER A 140 -3.49 -3.38 11.64
N MET A 141 -2.91 -2.31 12.22
CA MET A 141 -3.23 -0.93 11.85
C MET A 141 -2.96 -0.68 10.37
N TYR A 142 -1.81 -1.13 9.85
CA TYR A 142 -1.48 -0.97 8.44
C TYR A 142 -2.46 -1.72 7.54
N VAL A 143 -2.77 -2.98 7.84
CA VAL A 143 -3.68 -3.81 7.02
C VAL A 143 -5.10 -3.22 7.03
N LEU A 144 -5.62 -2.72 8.16
CA LEU A 144 -6.90 -2.01 8.20
C LEU A 144 -6.88 -0.75 7.33
N GLY A 145 -5.82 0.04 7.47
CA GLY A 145 -5.62 1.25 6.70
C GLY A 145 -5.62 1.01 5.19
N ALA A 146 -4.89 -0.03 4.76
CA ALA A 146 -4.83 -0.45 3.37
C ALA A 146 -6.15 -1.02 2.86
N GLU A 147 -6.86 -1.80 3.69
CA GLU A 147 -8.16 -2.37 3.31
C GLU A 147 -9.21 -1.28 3.09
N TYR A 148 -9.33 -0.35 4.05
CA TYR A 148 -10.31 0.72 3.94
C TYR A 148 -10.05 1.67 2.78
N ARG A 149 -8.78 1.82 2.39
CA ARG A 149 -8.39 2.54 1.18
C ARG A 149 -8.90 1.91 -0.12
N THR A 150 -9.25 0.62 -0.14
CA THR A 150 -9.86 -0.01 -1.34
C THR A 150 -11.25 0.58 -1.63
N PHE A 151 -11.91 1.16 -0.62
CA PHE A 151 -13.20 1.82 -0.73
C PHE A 151 -13.08 3.34 -0.98
N SER A 152 -11.88 3.88 -1.20
CA SER A 152 -11.62 5.33 -1.23
C SER A 152 -12.49 6.13 -2.19
N ASN A 153 -12.95 5.52 -3.29
CA ASN A 153 -13.82 6.15 -4.28
C ASN A 153 -15.31 5.79 -4.13
N LEU A 154 -15.64 4.93 -3.18
CA LEU A 154 -16.98 4.35 -2.97
C LEU A 154 -17.60 4.80 -1.64
N ASP A 155 -16.78 5.02 -0.61
CA ASP A 155 -17.22 5.39 0.73
C ASP A 155 -16.19 6.31 1.42
N ILE A 156 -16.57 7.57 1.59
CA ILE A 156 -15.74 8.61 2.23
C ILE A 156 -15.50 8.29 3.70
N SER A 157 -16.49 7.73 4.41
CA SER A 157 -16.33 7.36 5.83
C SER A 157 -15.26 6.30 5.97
N LYS A 158 -15.29 5.27 5.11
CA LYS A 158 -14.25 4.24 5.08
C LYS A 158 -12.90 4.80 4.69
N ASN A 159 -12.83 5.71 3.73
CA ASN A 159 -11.56 6.37 3.40
C ASN A 159 -10.94 7.08 4.62
N ASN A 160 -11.76 7.81 5.38
CA ASN A 160 -11.31 8.52 6.58
C ASN A 160 -10.85 7.56 7.70
N GLU A 161 -11.54 6.43 7.89
CA GLU A 161 -11.06 5.35 8.77
C GLU A 161 -9.71 4.79 8.27
N GLY A 162 -9.54 4.63 6.95
CA GLY A 162 -8.29 4.18 6.35
C GLY A 162 -7.13 5.13 6.65
N ILE A 163 -7.33 6.44 6.45
CA ILE A 163 -6.36 7.49 6.78
C ILE A 163 -6.02 7.46 8.27
N TYR A 164 -7.01 7.31 9.14
CA TYR A 164 -6.80 7.20 10.58
C TYR A 164 -5.85 6.06 10.94
N TRP A 165 -6.12 4.84 10.45
CA TRP A 165 -5.29 3.68 10.75
C TRP A 165 -3.89 3.76 10.11
N LEU A 166 -3.77 4.26 8.89
CA LEU A 166 -2.47 4.50 8.25
C LEU A 166 -1.64 5.53 9.01
N ARG A 167 -2.25 6.60 9.52
CA ARG A 167 -1.55 7.60 10.32
C ARG A 167 -1.00 7.00 11.61
N ARG A 168 -1.79 6.17 12.29
CA ARG A 168 -1.32 5.43 13.48
C ARG A 168 -0.21 4.45 13.15
N ALA A 169 -0.34 3.66 12.08
CA ALA A 169 0.69 2.72 11.65
C ALA A 169 2.01 3.45 11.30
N ALA A 170 1.93 4.60 10.61
CA ALA A 170 3.09 5.41 10.27
C ALA A 170 3.77 6.00 11.52
N GLN A 171 2.99 6.50 12.48
CA GLN A 171 3.51 6.99 13.76
C GLN A 171 4.16 5.87 14.60
N ALA A 172 3.61 4.66 14.53
CA ALA A 172 4.16 3.49 15.19
C ALA A 172 5.31 2.80 14.42
N GLY A 173 5.76 3.40 13.31
CA GLY A 173 6.96 2.95 12.59
C GLY A 173 6.74 1.85 11.54
N HIS A 174 5.50 1.63 11.07
CA HIS A 174 5.28 0.70 9.96
C HIS A 174 6.01 1.20 8.69
N PRO A 175 6.83 0.39 8.01
CA PRO A 175 7.68 0.84 6.90
C PRO A 175 6.88 1.36 5.70
N ASP A 176 5.77 0.70 5.36
CA ASP A 176 4.96 1.07 4.18
C ASP A 176 3.83 2.08 4.48
N ALA A 177 3.55 2.35 5.76
CA ALA A 177 2.40 3.18 6.12
C ALA A 177 2.59 4.66 5.72
N PRO A 178 3.78 5.28 5.87
CA PRO A 178 4.00 6.66 5.45
C PRO A 178 3.67 6.89 3.98
N LEU A 179 4.11 6.00 3.08
CA LEU A 179 3.82 6.10 1.65
C LEU A 179 2.32 5.98 1.37
N ASN A 180 1.65 4.99 1.97
CA ASN A 180 0.22 4.77 1.79
C ASN A 180 -0.63 5.91 2.37
N LEU A 181 -0.19 6.51 3.48
CA LEU A 181 -0.80 7.69 4.07
C LEU A 181 -0.60 8.91 3.14
N ALA A 182 0.62 9.12 2.66
CA ALA A 182 0.95 10.22 1.76
C ALA A 182 0.08 10.20 0.50
N LEU A 183 -0.05 9.01 -0.11
CA LEU A 183 -0.94 8.78 -1.24
C LEU A 183 -2.40 9.10 -0.89
N ALA A 184 -2.86 8.73 0.30
CA ALA A 184 -4.26 8.90 0.69
C ALA A 184 -4.59 10.39 0.84
N LEU A 185 -3.72 11.09 1.54
CA LEU A 185 -3.86 12.52 1.80
C LEU A 185 -3.67 13.35 0.53
N PHE A 186 -2.70 13.00 -0.31
CA PHE A 186 -2.41 13.77 -1.53
C PHE A 186 -3.54 13.68 -2.56
N GLU A 187 -4.15 12.50 -2.73
CA GLU A 187 -5.20 12.28 -3.74
C GLU A 187 -6.59 12.60 -3.21
N SER A 188 -6.88 12.12 -2.00
CA SER A 188 -8.22 12.08 -1.41
C SER A 188 -8.34 12.85 -0.10
N GLY A 189 -7.30 13.54 0.36
CA GLY A 189 -7.41 14.45 1.50
C GLY A 189 -8.49 15.48 1.21
N ASP A 190 -9.40 15.71 2.14
CA ASP A 190 -10.59 16.53 1.92
C ASP A 190 -10.23 18.02 1.97
N SER A 191 -9.29 18.37 2.86
CA SER A 191 -8.81 19.72 3.06
C SER A 191 -7.51 20.04 2.31
N ILE A 192 -7.22 21.34 2.15
CA ILE A 192 -5.92 21.82 1.65
C ILE A 192 -4.80 21.39 2.59
N SER A 193 -5.06 21.44 3.90
CA SER A 193 -4.11 21.03 4.94
C SER A 193 -3.68 19.57 4.77
N GLU A 194 -4.64 18.66 4.64
CA GLU A 194 -4.36 17.23 4.43
C GLU A 194 -3.61 16.98 3.14
N ARG A 195 -4.02 17.58 2.03
CA ARG A 195 -3.29 17.43 0.76
C ARG A 195 -1.86 17.96 0.84
N THR A 196 -1.63 19.02 1.62
CA THR A 196 -0.30 19.56 1.90
C THR A 196 0.53 18.61 2.77
N GLU A 197 -0.06 18.04 3.83
CA GLU A 197 0.54 16.96 4.63
C GLU A 197 0.96 15.78 3.74
N GLY A 198 0.05 15.34 2.86
CA GLY A 198 0.31 14.29 1.89
C GLY A 198 1.50 14.61 0.99
N PHE A 199 1.53 15.82 0.41
CA PHE A 199 2.64 16.28 -0.43
C PHE A 199 3.99 16.26 0.29
N GLU A 200 4.05 16.78 1.53
CA GLU A 200 5.30 16.79 2.32
C GLU A 200 5.74 15.37 2.70
N LEU A 201 4.80 14.46 2.99
CA LEU A 201 5.11 13.05 3.23
C LEU A 201 5.67 12.38 1.96
N VAL A 202 5.05 12.60 0.80
CA VAL A 202 5.60 12.09 -0.48
C VAL A 202 7.01 12.63 -0.67
N LYS A 203 7.24 13.93 -0.49
CA LYS A 203 8.55 14.54 -0.63
C LYS A 203 9.60 13.92 0.28
N LYS A 204 9.26 13.68 1.56
CA LYS A 204 10.13 12.99 2.51
C LYS A 204 10.49 11.58 2.04
N GLN A 205 9.52 10.81 1.56
CA GLN A 205 9.76 9.46 1.03
C GLN A 205 10.60 9.48 -0.26
N ALA A 206 10.39 10.47 -1.12
CA ALA A 206 11.18 10.65 -2.34
C ALA A 206 12.66 10.90 -2.02
N LEU A 207 12.94 11.74 -1.00
CA LEU A 207 14.31 11.99 -0.53
C LEU A 207 14.99 10.73 0.03
N SER A 208 14.23 9.77 0.55
CA SER A 208 14.75 8.44 0.93
C SER A 208 14.93 7.47 -0.24
N GLY A 209 14.79 7.93 -1.49
CA GLY A 209 14.95 7.11 -2.69
C GLY A 209 13.74 6.25 -3.05
N ASN A 210 12.57 6.52 -2.45
CA ASN A 210 11.36 5.77 -2.80
C ASN A 210 10.89 6.14 -4.22
N CYS A 211 10.96 5.19 -5.14
CA CYS A 211 10.64 5.41 -6.55
C CYS A 211 9.22 5.93 -6.79
N ILE A 212 8.20 5.36 -6.12
CA ILE A 212 6.83 5.90 -6.25
C ILE A 212 6.78 7.37 -5.87
N SER A 213 7.38 7.71 -4.74
CA SER A 213 7.35 9.07 -4.25
C SER A 213 8.11 10.03 -5.16
N LEU A 214 9.24 9.59 -5.72
CA LEU A 214 9.99 10.33 -6.74
C LEU A 214 9.11 10.59 -7.98
N HIS A 215 8.42 9.57 -8.51
CA HIS A 215 7.48 9.73 -9.62
C HIS A 215 6.36 10.73 -9.29
N LEU A 216 5.77 10.64 -8.09
CA LEU A 216 4.69 11.52 -7.66
C LEU A 216 5.14 12.98 -7.55
N ILE A 217 6.34 13.22 -7.02
CA ILE A 217 6.89 14.58 -6.90
C ILE A 217 7.26 15.17 -8.26
N CYS A 218 7.88 14.37 -9.14
CA CYS A 218 8.12 14.79 -10.52
C CYS A 218 6.82 15.26 -11.17
N ARG A 219 5.77 14.44 -11.07
CA ARG A 219 4.44 14.75 -11.60
C ARG A 219 3.85 16.02 -10.99
N ALA A 220 3.94 16.18 -9.68
CA ALA A 220 3.42 17.34 -8.97
C ALA A 220 4.08 18.64 -9.46
N TYR A 221 5.39 18.66 -9.69
CA TYR A 221 6.09 19.85 -10.23
C TYR A 221 5.89 20.04 -11.74
N ILE A 222 5.73 18.98 -12.52
CA ILE A 222 5.45 19.07 -13.97
C ILE A 222 4.08 19.71 -14.23
N TYR A 223 3.05 19.24 -13.53
CA TYR A 223 1.67 19.66 -13.79
C TYR A 223 1.18 20.76 -12.86
N GLY A 224 1.86 20.97 -11.74
CA GLY A 224 1.36 21.77 -10.63
C GLY A 224 0.23 21.03 -9.90
N GLU A 225 -0.06 21.42 -8.68
CA GLU A 225 -1.20 20.91 -7.90
C GLU A 225 -2.00 22.10 -7.37
N SER A 226 -3.06 22.45 -8.10
CA SER A 226 -3.85 23.65 -7.80
C SER A 226 -4.56 23.55 -6.44
N LYS A 227 -4.89 22.34 -5.98
CA LYS A 227 -5.55 22.14 -4.68
C LYS A 227 -4.69 22.55 -3.48
N ILE A 228 -3.37 22.56 -3.63
CA ILE A 228 -2.41 23.01 -2.60
C ILE A 228 -1.66 24.27 -3.04
N GLY A 229 -2.06 24.89 -4.15
CA GLY A 229 -1.38 26.08 -4.69
C GLY A 229 0.04 25.83 -5.19
N LEU A 230 0.41 24.58 -5.51
CA LEU A 230 1.73 24.25 -6.03
C LEU A 230 1.79 24.65 -7.52
N PRO A 231 2.59 25.66 -7.90
CA PRO A 231 2.76 26.03 -9.30
C PRO A 231 3.57 24.96 -10.03
N ARG A 232 3.44 24.96 -11.36
CA ARG A 232 4.36 24.22 -12.23
C ARG A 232 5.77 24.79 -12.07
N ASP A 233 6.74 23.91 -11.90
CA ASP A 233 8.14 24.28 -11.77
C ASP A 233 8.99 23.25 -12.53
N LYS A 234 9.36 23.61 -13.77
CA LYS A 234 10.14 22.71 -14.63
C LYS A 234 11.55 22.47 -14.11
N ALA A 235 12.15 23.47 -13.44
CA ALA A 235 13.50 23.35 -12.91
C ALA A 235 13.52 22.34 -11.76
N LYS A 236 12.60 22.49 -10.79
CA LYS A 236 12.45 21.50 -9.72
C LYS A 236 12.06 20.13 -10.26
N ALA A 237 11.14 20.05 -11.22
CA ALA A 237 10.80 18.78 -11.83
C ALA A 237 12.04 18.05 -12.38
N GLN A 238 12.96 18.77 -13.03
CA GLN A 238 14.20 18.19 -13.53
C GLN A 238 15.11 17.68 -12.40
N GLU A 239 15.29 18.45 -11.33
CA GLU A 239 16.06 18.01 -10.16
C GLU A 239 15.53 16.68 -9.58
N TRP A 240 14.20 16.52 -9.51
CA TRP A 240 13.56 15.29 -9.04
C TRP A 240 13.65 14.15 -10.05
N ILE A 241 13.64 14.45 -11.35
CA ILE A 241 13.85 13.45 -12.41
C ILE A 241 15.27 12.91 -12.36
N ASP A 242 16.26 13.76 -12.12
CA ASP A 242 17.66 13.35 -12.00
C ASP A 242 17.83 12.43 -10.78
N LEU A 243 17.14 12.73 -9.67
CA LEU A 243 17.06 11.84 -8.49
C LEU A 243 16.34 10.51 -8.81
N LEU A 244 15.25 10.57 -9.58
CA LEU A 244 14.52 9.37 -10.02
C LEU A 244 15.43 8.46 -10.86
N ALA A 245 16.10 9.00 -11.87
CA ALA A 245 17.05 8.27 -12.71
C ALA A 245 18.17 7.63 -11.87
N LYS A 246 18.70 8.38 -10.89
CA LYS A 246 19.74 7.90 -9.97
C LYS A 246 19.28 6.71 -9.10
N TYR A 247 18.09 6.77 -8.50
CA TYR A 247 17.64 5.76 -7.54
C TYR A 247 16.87 4.60 -8.17
N CYS A 248 16.23 4.83 -9.31
CA CYS A 248 15.23 3.92 -9.89
C CYS A 248 15.55 3.49 -11.33
N GLY A 249 16.57 4.10 -11.96
CA GLY A 249 16.90 3.92 -13.37
C GLY A 249 16.05 4.80 -14.28
N ASP A 250 16.30 4.71 -15.59
CA ASP A 250 15.62 5.49 -16.62
C ASP A 250 14.19 5.00 -16.85
N ASP A 251 13.29 5.28 -15.88
CA ASP A 251 11.86 5.09 -16.08
C ASP A 251 11.26 6.31 -16.80
N GLU A 252 11.29 6.27 -18.13
CA GLU A 252 10.78 7.31 -19.03
C GLU A 252 9.29 7.64 -18.80
N THR A 253 8.53 6.78 -18.12
CA THR A 253 7.10 7.00 -17.88
C THR A 253 6.81 8.20 -16.98
N ALA A 254 7.78 8.62 -16.15
CA ALA A 254 7.70 9.88 -15.39
C ALA A 254 7.94 11.14 -16.26
N ILE A 255 8.63 10.97 -17.39
CA ILE A 255 9.32 12.03 -18.14
C ILE A 255 8.56 12.46 -19.42
N TYR A 256 7.56 11.68 -19.82
CA TYR A 256 6.77 11.87 -21.05
C TYR A 256 6.26 13.30 -21.35
N PRO A 257 5.96 14.17 -20.36
CA PRO A 257 5.51 15.54 -20.66
C PRO A 257 6.65 16.53 -20.96
N ILE A 258 7.89 16.26 -20.55
CA ILE A 258 9.00 17.22 -20.68
C ILE A 258 9.70 17.08 -22.04
N HIS A 259 9.96 15.83 -22.48
CA HIS A 259 10.67 15.60 -23.75
C HIS A 259 9.82 15.91 -25.00
N SER A 260 8.50 15.74 -24.93
CA SER A 260 7.61 15.93 -26.09
C SER A 260 7.35 17.41 -26.48
N ARG A 261 7.90 18.38 -25.75
CA ARG A 261 7.77 19.82 -26.07
C ARG A 261 9.08 20.52 -26.46
N GLN A 262 10.20 19.81 -26.52
CA GLN A 262 11.43 20.37 -27.10
C GLN A 262 11.49 20.24 -28.63
N THR A 263 10.51 19.57 -29.25
CA THR A 263 10.35 19.50 -30.70
C THR A 263 9.05 20.18 -31.14
N LYS A 264 9.04 21.51 -31.18
CA LYS A 264 8.36 22.37 -32.18
C LYS A 264 8.39 23.84 -31.77
#